data_AF-M3GU77-F1
#
_entry.id   AF-M3GU77-F1
#
_cell.length_a   1.000
_cell.length_b   1.000
_cell.length_c   1.000
_cell.angle_alpha   90.00
_cell.angle_beta   90.00
_cell.angle_gamma   90.00
#
_symmetry.space_group_name_H-M   'P 1'
#
loop_
_entity.id
_entity.type
_entity.pdbx_description
1 polymer ?
#
loop_
_entity_poly.entity_id
_entity_poly.type
_entity_poly.pdbx_seq_one_letter_code
_entity_poly.pdbx_strand_id
1 'polypeptide(L)' 'MEFTYDELCELSYLVWGKKTKLRADIERYADYDGAFEGLIKRAEQKFELFKGLEAKLEKMKLASLETV' A
#
# COMPACT_ATOMS: atom_id res chain seq x y z
N MET A 1 -2.41 -20.53 9.91
CA MET A 1 -2.19 -20.81 8.49
C MET A 1 -1.18 -19.80 8.02
N GLU A 2 -0.03 -20.26 7.53
CA GLU A 2 1.06 -19.41 7.06
C GLU A 2 0.87 -19.19 5.56
N PHE A 3 1.09 -17.97 5.08
CA PHE A 3 1.01 -17.66 3.64
C PHE A 3 2.23 -18.25 2.93
N THR A 4 2.02 -18.81 1.75
CA THR A 4 3.11 -19.20 0.84
C THR A 4 3.81 -17.96 0.27
N TYR A 5 5.03 -18.13 -0.22
CA TYR A 5 5.78 -17.06 -0.88
C TYR A 5 5.00 -16.45 -2.06
N ASP A 6 4.36 -17.28 -2.89
CA ASP A 6 3.58 -16.83 -4.04
C ASP A 6 2.35 -16.02 -3.60
N GLU A 7 1.64 -16.45 -2.56
CA GLU A 7 0.53 -15.68 -1.98
C GLU A 7 1.00 -14.32 -1.43
N LEU A 8 2.18 -14.27 -0.81
CA LEU A 8 2.77 -13.01 -0.33
C LEU A 8 3.17 -12.08 -1.48
N CYS A 9 3.63 -12.62 -2.61
CA CYS A 9 3.90 -11.86 -3.82
C CYS A 9 2.63 -11.26 -4.42
N GLU A 10 1.55 -12.03 -4.52
CA GLU A 10 0.25 -11.55 -4.99
C GLU A 10 -0.33 -10.47 -4.06
N LEU A 11 -0.24 -10.67 -2.75
CA LEU A 11 -0.65 -9.65 -1.77
C LEU A 11 0.19 -8.38 -1.89
N SER A 12 1.50 -8.49 -2.15
CA SER A 12 2.39 -7.35 -2.38
C SER A 12 1.98 -6.58 -3.63
N TYR A 13 1.62 -7.27 -4.72
CA TYR A 13 1.13 -6.65 -5.94
C TYR A 13 -0.18 -5.88 -5.71
N LEU A 14 -1.13 -6.46 -4.96
CA LEU A 14 -2.39 -5.79 -4.61
C LEU A 14 -2.17 -4.53 -3.76
N VAL A 15 -1.29 -4.61 -2.75
CA VAL A 15 -0.90 -3.48 -1.90
C VAL A 15 -0.28 -2.37 -2.74
N TRP A 16 0.66 -2.71 -3.62
CA TRP A 16 1.28 -1.75 -4.53
C TRP A 16 0.24 -1.07 -5.43
N GLY A 17 -0.67 -1.82 -6.05
CA GLY A 17 -1.71 -1.29 -6.92
C GLY A 17 -2.64 -0.31 -6.19
N LYS A 18 -3.03 -0.60 -4.94
CA LYS A 18 -3.82 0.33 -4.10
C LYS A 18 -3.04 1.59 -3.74
N LYS A 19 -1.77 1.45 -3.38
CA LYS A 19 -0.87 2.58 -3.04
C LYS A 19 -0.71 3.54 -4.22
N THR A 20 -0.50 3.01 -5.43
CA THR A 20 -0.37 3.80 -6.66
C THR A 20 -1.67 4.56 -6.96
N LYS A 21 -2.84 3.92 -6.79
CA LYS A 21 -4.14 4.59 -6.96
C LYS A 21 -4.33 5.75 -5.98
N LEU A 22 -4.00 5.53 -4.70
CA LEU A 22 -4.12 6.59 -3.68
C LEU A 22 -3.20 7.78 -3.98
N ARG A 23 -1.98 7.53 -4.45
CA ARG A 23 -1.06 8.59 -4.88
C ARG A 23 -1.66 9.39 -6.04
N ALA A 24 -2.16 8.72 -7.07
CA ALA A 24 -2.78 9.40 -8.21
C ALA A 24 -4.01 10.22 -7.80
N ASP A 25 -4.82 9.73 -6.85
CA ASP A 25 -5.95 10.48 -6.30
C ASP A 25 -5.48 11.73 -5.54
N ILE A 26 -4.45 11.62 -4.69
CA ILE A 26 -3.87 12.76 -3.95
C ILE A 26 -3.37 13.83 -4.93
N GLU A 27 -2.57 13.42 -5.92
CA GLU A 27 -2.01 14.32 -6.94
C GLU A 27 -3.12 15.00 -7.73
N ARG A 28 -4.13 14.25 -8.17
CA ARG A 28 -5.27 14.78 -8.92
C ARG A 28 -6.05 15.84 -8.13
N TYR A 29 -6.22 15.64 -6.83
CA TYR A 29 -7.01 16.56 -6.00
C TYR A 29 -6.21 17.75 -5.47
N ALA A 30 -4.87 17.68 -5.45
CA ALA A 30 -4.01 18.74 -4.95
C ALA A 30 -4.16 20.07 -5.73
N ASP A 31 -4.48 19.98 -7.02
CA ASP A 31 -4.64 21.15 -7.90
C ASP A 31 -5.96 21.93 -7.67
N TYR A 32 -6.88 21.40 -6.85
CA TYR A 32 -8.20 22.00 -6.61
C TYR A 32 -8.20 22.75 -5.28
N ASP A 33 -7.54 23.91 -5.26
CA ASP A 33 -7.51 24.98 -4.23
C ASP A 33 -8.32 24.70 -2.94
N GLY A 34 -7.88 23.71 -2.15
CA GLY A 34 -8.51 23.29 -0.89
C GLY A 34 -9.88 22.58 -0.97
N ALA A 35 -10.56 22.57 -2.12
CA ALA A 35 -11.91 22.00 -2.30
C ALA A 35 -11.99 20.51 -1.90
N PHE A 36 -10.88 19.79 -1.99
CA PHE A 36 -10.78 18.36 -1.68
C PHE A 36 -9.81 18.04 -0.53
N GLU A 37 -9.43 19.02 0.30
CA GLU A 37 -8.46 18.83 1.39
C GLU A 37 -8.84 17.64 2.31
N GLY A 38 -10.12 17.49 2.64
CA GLY A 38 -10.61 16.36 3.44
C GLY A 38 -10.49 15.00 2.74
N LEU A 39 -10.57 14.94 1.40
CA LEU A 39 -10.32 13.71 0.64
C LEU A 39 -8.82 13.40 0.56
N ILE A 40 -8.00 14.42 0.33
CA ILE A 40 -6.53 14.29 0.29
C ILE A 40 -6.05 13.72 1.63
N LYS A 41 -6.44 14.32 2.76
CA LYS A 41 -6.05 13.84 4.09
C LYS A 41 -6.44 12.38 4.36
N ARG A 42 -7.64 11.97 3.93
CA ARG A 42 -8.07 10.56 4.04
C ARG A 42 -7.27 9.63 3.13
N ALA A 43 -6.93 10.09 1.93
CA ALA A 43 -6.11 9.32 1.00
C ALA A 43 -4.67 9.16 1.51
N GLU A 44 -4.07 10.22 2.09
CA GLU A 44 -2.76 10.19 2.73
C GLU A 44 -2.71 9.23 3.94
N GLN A 45 -3.74 9.27 4.81
CA GLN A 45 -3.84 8.33 5.92
C GLN A 45 -3.89 6.88 5.44
N LYS A 46 -4.69 6.59 4.40
CA LYS A 46 -4.71 5.26 3.79
C LYS A 46 -3.37 4.91 3.15
N PHE A 47 -2.72 5.86 2.50
CA PHE A 47 -1.43 5.66 1.85
C PHE A 47 -0.36 5.21 2.85
N GLU A 48 -0.27 5.87 4.00
CA GLU A 48 0.66 5.48 5.07
C GLU A 48 0.33 4.11 5.67
N LEU A 49 -0.95 3.74 5.80
CA LEU A 49 -1.34 2.37 6.16
C LEU A 49 -0.80 1.33 5.16
N PHE A 50 -0.91 1.61 3.85
CA PHE A 50 -0.40 0.70 2.81
C PHE A 50 1.12 0.61 2.78
N LYS A 51 1.88 1.66 3.10
CA LYS A 51 3.33 1.57 3.33
C LYS A 51 3.69 0.63 4.47
N GLY A 52 2.94 0.71 5.57
CA GLY A 52 3.11 -0.20 6.70
C GLY A 52 2.83 -1.66 6.32
N LEU A 53 1.80 -1.91 5.50
CA LEU A 53 1.49 -3.24 4.98
C LEU A 53 2.58 -3.76 4.04
N GLU A 54 3.09 -2.92 3.14
CA GLU A 54 4.20 -3.27 2.23
C GLU A 54 5.44 -3.71 3.02
N ALA A 55 5.83 -2.95 4.05
CA ALA A 55 6.96 -3.30 4.90
C ALA A 55 6.75 -4.62 5.68
N LYS A 56 5.51 -4.93 6.11
CA LYS A 56 5.18 -6.20 6.76
C LYS A 56 5.25 -7.37 5.79
N LEU A 57 4.70 -7.21 4.58
CA LEU A 57 4.75 -8.23 3.54
C LEU A 57 6.20 -8.53 3.13
N GLU A 58 7.06 -7.51 3.04
CA GLU A 58 8.48 -7.72 2.73
C GLU A 58 9.16 -8.60 3.79
N LYS A 59 8.92 -8.33 5.07
CA LYS A 59 9.44 -9.15 6.18
C LYS A 59 8.91 -10.59 6.12
N MET A 60 7.63 -10.77 5.82
CA MET A 60 7.02 -12.10 5.69
C MET A 60 7.62 -12.89 4.51
N LYS A 61 7.86 -12.22 3.38
CA LYS A 61 8.51 -12.85 2.21
C LYS A 61 9.93 -13.29 2.54
N LEU A 62 10.72 -12.45 3.20
CA LEU A 62 12.08 -12.79 3.63
C LEU A 62 12.08 -13.98 4.57
N ALA A 63 11.21 -13.98 5.58
CA ALA A 63 11.06 -15.12 6.50
C ALA A 63 10.66 -16.41 5.76
N SER A 64 9.75 -16.32 4.79
CA SER A 64 9.33 -17.48 3.98
C SER A 64 10.45 -18.06 3.12
N LEU A 65 11.47 -17.27 2.76
CA LEU A 65 12.63 -17.73 2.00
C LEU A 65 13.69 -18.38 2.91
N GLU A 66 13.79 -17.93 4.17
CA GLU A 66 14.72 -18.50 5.16
C GLU A 66 14.27 -19.87 5.70
N THR A 67 13.00 -20.22 5.50
CA THR A 67 12.40 -21.50 5.94
C THR A 67 12.46 -22.62 4.90
N VAL A 68 13.01 -22.36 3.70
CA VAL A 68 13.16 -23.32 2.58
C VAL A 68 14.62 -23.79 2.49
#